data_AF-A0A5K0XNT6-F1
#
_entry.id   AF-A0A5K0XNT6-F1
#
_cell.length_a   1.000
_cell.length_b   1.000
_cell.length_c   1.000
_cell.angle_alpha   90.00
_cell.angle_beta   90.00
_cell.angle_gamma   90.00
#
_symmetry.space_group_name_H-M   'P 1'
#
loop_
_entity.id
_entity.type
_entity.pdbx_description
1 polymer ?
#
loop_
_entity_poly.entity_id
_entity_poly.type
_entity_poly.pdbx_seq_one_letter_code
_entity_poly.pdbx_strand_id
1 'polypeptide(L)' 'GQLFTLMQRLENTTPHFIRCLKPNNLQRPGLYDKDLVLQQLRCCGVLEIVRISRSGYPTRMTHQYFAR' A
#
# COMPACT_ATOMS: atom_id res chain seq x y z
N GLY A 1 4.78 18.39 18.75
CA GLY A 1 4.52 17.09 19.41
C GLY A 1 5.21 15.98 18.65
N GLN A 2 5.55 14.87 19.31
CA GLN A 2 6.38 13.79 18.72
C GLN A 2 5.85 13.26 17.37
N LEU A 3 4.52 13.12 17.22
CA LEU A 3 3.88 12.69 15.98
C LEU A 3 4.15 13.66 14.81
N PHE A 4 4.02 14.96 15.05
CA PHE A 4 4.24 15.98 14.01
C PHE A 4 5.68 15.95 13.48
N THR A 5 6.65 15.85 14.39
CA THR A 5 8.06 15.75 14.04
C THR A 5 8.38 14.49 13.23
N LEU A 6 7.72 13.36 13.54
CA LEU A 6 7.87 12.12 12.76
C LEU A 6 7.31 12.29 11.34
N MET A 7 6.10 12.87 11.19
CA MET A 7 5.47 13.09 9.89
C MET A 7 6.35 13.96 8.98
N GLN A 8 6.88 15.07 9.50
CA GLN A 8 7.80 15.94 8.75
C GLN A 8 9.04 15.19 8.24
N ARG A 9 9.58 14.24 9.03
CA ARG A 9 10.74 13.44 8.60
C ARG A 9 10.36 12.47 7.48
N LEU A 10 9.20 11.81 7.58
CA LEU A 10 8.73 10.87 6.57
C LEU A 10 8.40 11.56 5.24
N GLU A 11 7.82 12.76 5.29
CA GLU A 11 7.48 13.58 4.11
C GLU A 11 8.72 14.02 3.31
N ASN A 12 9.89 14.09 3.95
CA ASN A 12 11.17 14.41 3.29
C ASN A 12 11.85 13.19 2.63
N THR A 13 11.18 12.04 2.56
CA THR A 13 11.70 10.80 1.95
C THR A 13 10.85 10.36 0.75
N THR A 14 11.27 9.30 0.06
CA THR A 14 10.40 8.60 -0.90
C THR A 14 9.63 7.50 -0.16
N PRO A 15 8.32 7.66 0.11
CA PRO A 15 7.59 6.69 0.91
C PRO A 15 7.23 5.44 0.09
N HIS A 16 7.35 4.28 0.73
CA HIS A 16 6.88 3.00 0.21
C HIS A 16 5.87 2.42 1.18
N PHE A 17 4.65 2.13 0.71
CA PHE A 17 3.54 1.68 1.56
C PHE A 17 3.25 0.20 1.36
N ILE A 18 3.14 -0.55 2.46
CA ILE A 18 2.66 -1.93 2.48
C ILE A 18 1.32 -1.97 3.21
N ARG A 19 0.27 -2.50 2.57
CA ARG A 19 -1.05 -2.69 3.17
C ARG A 19 -1.26 -4.15 3.51
N CYS A 20 -1.08 -4.49 4.78
CA CYS A 20 -1.35 -5.84 5.29
C CYS A 20 -2.86 -6.09 5.39
N LEU A 21 -3.31 -7.29 5.04
CA LEU A 21 -4.70 -7.73 5.15
C LEU A 21 -4.77 -8.94 6.07
N LYS A 22 -5.74 -8.96 6.98
CA LYS A 22 -6.02 -10.12 7.83
C LYS A 22 -6.83 -11.14 7.03
N PRO A 23 -6.33 -12.36 6.79
CA PRO A 23 -7.02 -13.33 5.94
C PRO A 23 -8.18 -14.02 6.67
N ASN A 24 -8.12 -14.16 7.98
CA ASN A 24 -9.18 -14.77 8.80
C ASN A 24 -9.09 -14.30 10.26
N ASN A 25 -10.20 -14.37 11.00
CA ASN A 25 -10.23 -13.97 12.41
C ASN A 25 -9.69 -15.01 13.41
N LEU A 26 -9.56 -16.27 12.99
CA LEU A 26 -9.07 -17.37 13.83
C LEU A 26 -7.54 -17.41 13.96
N GLN A 27 -6.84 -16.54 13.24
CA GLN A 27 -5.37 -16.46 13.21
C GLN A 27 -4.71 -17.78 12.79
N ARG A 28 -5.37 -18.54 11.92
CA ARG A 28 -4.84 -19.81 11.42
C ARG A 28 -4.32 -19.70 9.99
N PRO A 29 -3.20 -20.37 9.66
CA PRO A 29 -2.74 -20.44 8.28
C PRO A 29 -3.74 -21.18 7.40
N GLY A 30 -3.76 -20.86 6.10
CA GLY A 30 -4.60 -21.54 5.10
C GLY A 30 -6.08 -21.18 5.10
N LEU A 31 -6.57 -20.41 6.09
CA LEU A 31 -7.96 -19.95 6.11
C LEU A 31 -8.09 -18.56 5.49
N TYR A 32 -9.09 -18.39 4.62
CA TYR A 32 -9.39 -17.14 3.93
C TYR A 32 -10.88 -16.82 4.01
N ASP A 33 -11.20 -15.71 4.66
CA ASP A 33 -12.53 -15.14 4.79
C ASP A 33 -12.71 -14.03 3.75
N LYS A 34 -13.55 -14.30 2.74
CA LYS A 34 -13.76 -13.40 1.61
C LYS A 34 -14.38 -12.08 2.03
N ASP A 35 -15.36 -12.09 2.93
CA ASP A 35 -16.10 -10.90 3.31
C ASP A 35 -15.23 -9.99 4.19
N LEU A 36 -14.48 -10.58 5.12
CA LEU A 36 -13.49 -9.86 5.92
C LEU A 36 -12.44 -9.18 5.05
N VAL A 37 -11.88 -9.89 4.06
CA VAL A 37 -10.85 -9.33 3.18
C VAL A 37 -11.44 -8.28 2.25
N LEU A 38 -12.64 -8.50 1.70
CA LEU A 38 -13.32 -7.52 0.84
C LEU A 38 -13.62 -6.22 1.58
N GLN A 39 -14.06 -6.30 2.83
CA GLN A 39 -14.27 -5.13 3.68
C GLN A 39 -12.96 -4.36 3.89
N GLN A 40 -11.87 -5.04 4.23
CA GLN A 40 -10.56 -4.39 4.39
C GLN A 40 -10.07 -3.73 3.09
N LEU A 41 -10.23 -4.39 1.93
CA LEU A 41 -9.87 -3.82 0.64
C LEU A 41 -10.60 -2.50 0.34
N ARG A 42 -11.88 -2.41 0.72
CA ARG A 42 -12.68 -1.18 0.61
C ARG A 42 -12.23 -0.13 1.61
N CYS A 43 -12.15 -0.46 2.90
CA CYS A 43 -11.79 0.48 3.97
C CYS A 43 -10.36 1.04 3.83
N CYS A 44 -9.41 0.22 3.36
CA CYS A 44 -8.03 0.65 3.14
C CYS A 44 -7.80 1.32 1.78
N GLY A 45 -8.84 1.50 0.96
CA GLY A 45 -8.74 2.15 -0.35
C GLY A 45 -7.91 1.37 -1.37
N VAL A 46 -7.68 0.07 -1.17
CA VAL A 46 -6.80 -0.74 -2.03
C VAL A 46 -7.34 -0.80 -3.45
N LEU A 47 -8.67 -0.92 -3.61
CA LEU A 47 -9.30 -0.95 -4.93
C LEU A 47 -9.03 0.33 -5.73
N GLU A 48 -9.09 1.48 -5.07
CA GLU A 48 -8.82 2.78 -5.69
C GLU A 48 -7.34 2.94 -6.06
N ILE A 49 -6.44 2.53 -5.15
CA ILE A 49 -4.99 2.55 -5.40
C ILE A 49 -4.64 1.67 -6.60
N VAL A 50 -5.24 0.50 -6.74
CA VAL A 50 -5.05 -0.38 -7.91
C VAL A 50 -5.52 0.32 -9.18
N ARG A 51 -6.68 0.99 -9.14
CA ARG A 51 -7.20 1.74 -10.30
C ARG A 51 -6.24 2.85 -10.75
N ILE A 52 -5.74 3.66 -9.82
CA ILE A 52 -4.78 4.74 -10.10
C ILE A 52 -3.45 4.17 -10.60
N SER A 53 -2.95 3.09 -9.99
CA SER A 53 -1.69 2.46 -10.40
C SER A 53 -1.76 1.91 -11.82
N ARG A 54 -2.94 1.47 -12.27
CA ARG A 54 -3.19 0.98 -13.63
C ARG A 54 -3.31 2.10 -14.67
N SER A 55 -3.71 3.31 -14.29
CA SER A 55 -3.76 4.45 -15.22
C SER A 55 -2.40 5.13 -15.40
N GLY A 56 -1.47 4.91 -14.47
CA GLY A 56 -0.09 5.38 -14.56
C GLY A 56 0.91 4.29 -14.94
N TYR A 57 2.19 4.64 -14.82
CA TYR A 57 3.31 3.71 -14.91
C TYR A 57 3.80 3.41 -13.49
N PRO A 58 3.71 2.14 -13.02
CA PRO A 58 4.04 1.79 -11.63
C PRO A 58 5.54 1.93 -11.34
N THR A 59 6.38 1.76 -12.36
CA THR A 59 7.83 1.93 -12.26
C THR A 59 8.19 3.36 -12.63
N ARG A 60 8.81 4.07 -11.68
CA ARG A 60 9.41 5.39 -11.94
C ARG A 60 10.92 5.26 -11.88
N MET A 61 11.56 5.47 -13.02
CA MET A 61 13.02 5.49 -13.14
C MET A 61 13.44 6.68 -14.00
N THR A 62 14.62 7.22 -13.74
CA THR A 62 15.16 8.30 -14.58
C THR A 62 15.57 7.75 -15.94
N HIS A 63 15.43 8.54 -16.99
CA HIS A 63 15.84 8.12 -18.33
C HIS A 63 17.33 7.73 -18.37
N GLN A 64 18.19 8.46 -17.65
CA GLN A 64 19.61 8.14 -17.56
C GLN A 64 19.89 6.76 -16.95
N TYR A 65 19.09 6.35 -15.96
CA TYR A 65 19.20 5.00 -15.38
C TYR A 65 18.68 3.94 -16.36
N PHE A 66 17.57 4.21 -17.05
CA PHE A 66 16.98 3.28 -18.01
C PHE A 66 17.83 3.06 -19.26
N ALA A 67 18.47 4.11 -19.77
CA ALA A 67 19.19 4.11 -21.05
C ALA A 67 20.67 3.71 -20.97
N ARG A 68 21.15 3.28 -19.79
CA ARG A 68 22.48 2.70 -19.58
C ARG A 68 22.44 1.19 -19.77
#